data_AF-A0AAD4CJT9-F1
#
_entry.id   AF-A0AAD4CJT9-F1
#
_cell.length_a   1.000
_cell.length_b   1.000
_cell.length_c   1.000
_cell.angle_alpha   90.00
_cell.angle_beta   90.00
_cell.angle_gamma   90.00
#
_symmetry.space_group_name_H-M   'P 1'
#
loop_
_entity.id
_entity.type
_entity.pdbx_description
1 polymer ?
#
loop_
_entity_poly.entity_id
_entity_poly.type
_entity_poly.pdbx_seq_one_letter_code
_entity_poly.pdbx_strand_id
1 'polypeptide(L)'
;MKLSTIILPSMATIVMAQMKATFTEYGSGDANGSPNCATTVNACGNPTQSGITAALSQQQFGVGPNEGAGPACGTCWELTVTSDLSGNSVSQNTAKVTVNNLCPIDGNPICNVPNQYGAEIHFDLCIDTGASSFLTFGGAGIGTAQQVSC
;
A
#
# COMPACT_ATOMS: atom_id res chain seq x y z
N MET A 1 28.24 -51.42 -7.42
CA MET A 1 28.37 -49.96 -7.24
C MET A 1 26.96 -49.37 -7.21
N LYS A 2 26.49 -48.87 -6.06
CA LYS A 2 25.18 -48.22 -5.91
C LYS A 2 25.37 -46.73 -6.18
N LEU A 3 24.79 -46.22 -7.26
CA LEU A 3 24.76 -44.80 -7.57
C LEU A 3 23.70 -44.14 -6.68
N SER A 4 24.13 -43.38 -5.68
CA SER A 4 23.23 -42.54 -4.88
C SER A 4 22.97 -41.25 -5.63
N THR A 5 21.75 -41.09 -6.15
CA THR A 5 21.27 -39.85 -6.75
C THR A 5 20.99 -38.83 -5.65
N ILE A 6 21.77 -37.75 -5.60
CA ILE A 6 21.53 -36.59 -4.75
C ILE A 6 20.52 -35.70 -5.47
N ILE A 7 19.30 -35.59 -4.93
CA ILE A 7 18.28 -34.65 -5.40
C ILE A 7 18.53 -33.32 -4.68
N LEU A 8 19.06 -32.31 -5.39
CA LEU A 8 19.09 -30.94 -4.87
C LEU A 8 17.68 -30.34 -4.95
N PRO A 9 17.15 -29.72 -3.87
CA PRO A 9 15.89 -28.99 -3.95
C PRO A 9 16.09 -27.74 -4.82
N SER A 10 15.32 -27.64 -5.89
CA SER A 10 15.22 -26.42 -6.71
C SER A 10 14.58 -25.33 -5.86
N MET A 11 15.32 -24.25 -5.59
CA MET A 11 14.77 -23.05 -4.96
C MET A 11 13.76 -22.41 -5.93
N ALA A 12 12.48 -22.69 -5.75
CA ALA A 12 11.42 -21.97 -6.43
C ALA A 12 11.35 -20.55 -5.83
N THR A 13 11.78 -19.56 -6.61
CA THR A 13 11.47 -18.15 -6.33
C THR A 13 9.95 -17.99 -6.32
N ILE A 14 9.38 -17.73 -5.14
CA ILE A 14 7.98 -17.34 -5.00
C ILE A 14 7.87 -15.93 -5.59
N VAL A 15 7.40 -15.83 -6.83
CA VAL A 15 6.98 -14.56 -7.40
C VAL A 15 5.67 -14.20 -6.69
N MET A 16 5.73 -13.31 -5.70
CA MET A 16 4.51 -12.78 -5.08
C MET A 16 3.72 -12.03 -6.15
N ALA A 17 2.42 -12.34 -6.27
CA ALA A 17 1.59 -11.80 -7.34
C ALA A 17 1.48 -10.27 -7.20
N GLN A 18 1.78 -9.54 -8.29
CA GLN A 18 1.49 -8.11 -8.39
C GLN A 18 -0.02 -7.90 -8.49
N MET A 19 -0.56 -7.07 -7.60
CA MET A 19 -1.96 -6.68 -7.59
C MET A 19 -2.14 -5.37 -8.32
N LYS A 20 -3.24 -5.21 -9.06
CA LYS A 20 -3.65 -3.88 -9.53
C LYS A 20 -4.06 -3.03 -8.33
N ALA A 21 -3.48 -1.84 -8.22
CA ALA A 21 -3.61 -0.96 -7.08
C ALA A 21 -4.04 0.45 -7.50
N THR A 22 -4.75 1.14 -6.62
CA THR A 22 -4.88 2.62 -6.68
C THR A 22 -4.15 3.26 -5.52
N PHE A 23 -3.74 4.50 -5.74
CA PHE A 23 -2.99 5.30 -4.78
C PHE A 23 -3.63 6.68 -4.64
N THR A 24 -3.70 7.20 -3.43
CA THR A 24 -4.00 8.61 -3.12
C THR A 24 -2.98 9.14 -2.12
N GLU A 25 -3.13 10.40 -1.74
CA GLU A 25 -2.36 11.04 -0.69
C GLU A 25 -3.28 11.61 0.40
N TYR A 26 -2.85 11.53 1.65
CA TYR A 26 -3.48 12.17 2.80
C TYR A 26 -2.42 12.75 3.76
N GLY A 27 -2.84 13.66 4.64
CA GLY A 27 -1.97 14.28 5.63
C GLY A 27 -2.10 15.79 5.70
N SER A 28 -1.02 16.49 6.06
CA SER A 28 -1.06 17.93 6.28
C SER A 28 -1.57 18.69 5.05
N GLY A 29 -2.65 19.44 5.22
CA GLY A 29 -3.26 20.25 4.15
C GLY A 29 -4.29 19.51 3.30
N ASP A 30 -4.55 18.24 3.56
CA ASP A 30 -5.65 17.51 2.95
C ASP A 30 -6.99 17.92 3.59
N ALA A 31 -7.90 18.43 2.77
CA ALA A 31 -9.24 18.84 3.19
C ALA A 31 -10.26 17.68 3.18
N ASN A 32 -9.93 16.58 2.50
CA ASN A 32 -10.82 15.45 2.26
C ASN A 32 -10.42 14.18 3.03
N GLY A 33 -9.21 14.11 3.57
CA GLY A 33 -8.71 13.03 4.42
C GLY A 33 -8.37 13.45 5.86
N SER A 34 -7.69 12.56 6.59
CA SER A 34 -7.19 12.89 7.93
C SER A 34 -5.98 13.81 7.83
N PRO A 35 -5.97 15.00 8.45
CA PRO A 35 -4.84 15.92 8.37
C PRO A 35 -3.57 15.40 9.05
N ASN A 36 -3.66 14.28 9.77
CA ASN A 36 -2.58 13.75 10.59
C ASN A 36 -2.22 12.33 10.12
N CYS A 37 -1.44 12.21 9.04
CA CYS A 37 -1.00 10.91 8.53
C CYS A 37 0.24 10.37 9.26
N ALA A 38 1.13 11.26 9.71
CA ALA A 38 2.34 10.94 10.48
C ALA A 38 2.13 11.11 12.00
N THR A 39 1.05 10.56 12.55
CA THR A 39 0.82 10.56 14.00
C THR A 39 1.61 9.48 14.71
N THR A 40 1.89 9.69 15.99
CA THR A 40 2.40 8.63 16.86
C THR A 40 1.38 7.52 17.07
N VAL A 41 0.09 7.84 17.07
CA VAL A 41 -1.03 6.89 17.25
C VAL A 41 -1.88 6.81 15.98
N ASN A 42 -1.91 5.64 15.34
CA ASN A 42 -2.70 5.34 14.15
C ASN A 42 -3.49 4.02 14.34
N ALA A 43 -4.15 3.50 13.31
CA ALA A 43 -4.89 2.24 13.41
C ALA A 43 -4.00 1.04 13.81
N CYS A 44 -2.68 1.14 13.60
CA CYS A 44 -1.70 0.14 14.07
C CYS A 44 -1.17 0.41 15.49
N GLY A 45 -1.73 1.38 16.22
CA GLY A 45 -1.23 1.82 17.52
C GLY A 45 0.02 2.68 17.35
N ASN A 46 1.19 2.15 17.72
CA ASN A 46 2.49 2.85 17.65
C ASN A 46 3.51 2.05 16.81
N PRO A 47 3.27 1.80 15.50
CA PRO A 47 4.21 1.05 14.68
C PRO A 47 5.51 1.83 14.50
N THR A 48 6.62 1.10 14.36
CA THR A 48 7.89 1.70 13.93
C THR A 48 7.71 2.24 12.51
N GLN A 49 7.95 3.53 12.32
CA GLN A 49 7.77 4.21 11.04
C GLN A 49 9.13 4.28 10.33
N SER A 50 9.18 3.87 9.07
CA SER A 50 10.35 4.05 8.21
C SER A 50 9.92 4.25 6.77
N GLY A 51 10.54 5.22 6.09
CA GLY A 51 10.19 5.58 4.73
C GLY A 51 8.78 6.16 4.62
N ILE A 52 8.19 6.04 3.43
CA ILE A 52 6.82 6.46 3.16
C ILE A 52 5.86 5.51 3.90
N THR A 53 4.86 6.05 4.59
CA THR A 53 3.84 5.25 5.26
C THR A 53 2.49 5.33 4.55
N ALA A 54 1.65 4.31 4.73
CA ALA A 54 0.36 4.22 4.05
C ALA A 54 -0.77 3.72 4.97
N ALA A 55 -1.95 4.27 4.75
CA ALA A 55 -3.22 3.66 5.11
C ALA A 55 -3.63 2.64 4.04
N LEU A 56 -3.96 1.42 4.46
CA LEU A 56 -4.32 0.33 3.56
C LEU A 56 -5.84 0.12 3.50
N SER A 57 -6.39 -0.19 2.32
CA SER A 57 -7.81 -0.55 2.18
C SER A 57 -8.23 -1.60 3.19
N GLN A 58 -9.39 -1.37 3.84
CA GLN A 58 -9.89 -2.15 4.96
C GLN A 58 -9.86 -3.68 4.74
N GLN A 59 -10.20 -4.14 3.54
CA GLN A 59 -10.17 -5.57 3.20
C GLN A 59 -8.77 -6.18 3.40
N GLN A 60 -7.71 -5.49 3.00
CA GLN A 60 -6.34 -5.96 3.17
C GLN A 60 -5.76 -5.57 4.53
N PHE A 61 -6.22 -4.49 5.14
CA PHE A 61 -5.86 -4.14 6.52
C PHE A 61 -6.28 -5.24 7.51
N GLY A 62 -7.47 -5.82 7.29
CA GLY A 62 -7.94 -7.06 7.92
C GLY A 62 -8.85 -6.85 9.13
N VAL A 63 -9.06 -5.61 9.58
CA VAL A 63 -10.01 -5.22 10.63
C VAL A 63 -10.65 -3.88 10.29
N GLY A 64 -11.80 -3.57 10.87
CA GLY A 64 -12.51 -2.31 10.72
C GLY A 64 -12.09 -1.24 11.74
N PRO A 65 -12.70 -0.04 11.65
CA PRO A 65 -12.48 1.04 12.60
C PRO A 65 -12.74 0.61 14.05
N ASN A 66 -11.85 1.03 14.96
CA ASN A 66 -11.93 0.78 16.41
C ASN A 66 -11.74 -0.70 16.84
N GLU A 67 -11.33 -1.59 15.94
CA GLU A 67 -11.04 -3.00 16.27
C GLU A 67 -9.55 -3.25 16.61
N GLY A 68 -8.72 -2.20 16.56
CA GLY A 68 -7.30 -2.26 16.86
C GLY A 68 -6.42 -2.51 15.63
N ALA A 69 -5.20 -3.00 15.87
CA ALA A 69 -4.22 -3.24 14.82
C ALA A 69 -4.60 -4.46 13.97
N GLY A 70 -4.75 -4.25 12.67
CA GLY A 70 -4.96 -5.32 11.70
C GLY A 70 -3.68 -6.12 11.41
N PRO A 71 -3.80 -7.34 10.85
CA PRO A 71 -2.65 -8.18 10.49
C PRO A 71 -1.69 -7.53 9.47
N ALA A 72 -2.12 -6.52 8.72
CA ALA A 72 -1.27 -5.82 7.75
C ALA A 72 -0.33 -4.78 8.36
N CYS A 73 -0.50 -4.45 9.66
CA CYS A 73 0.33 -3.46 10.33
C CYS A 73 1.82 -3.83 10.27
N GLY A 74 2.64 -2.89 9.78
CA GLY A 74 4.09 -3.06 9.62
C GLY A 74 4.52 -3.83 8.38
N THR A 75 3.59 -4.26 7.52
CA THR A 75 3.96 -4.89 6.24
C THR A 75 4.55 -3.85 5.28
N CYS A 76 5.55 -4.28 4.49
CA CYS A 76 6.17 -3.44 3.47
C CYS A 76 5.70 -3.83 2.06
N TRP A 77 5.52 -2.82 1.22
CA TRP A 77 5.04 -2.99 -0.14
C TRP A 77 5.87 -2.16 -1.11
N GLU A 78 6.18 -2.73 -2.27
CA GLU A 78 6.67 -2.00 -3.42
C GLU A 78 5.48 -1.60 -4.29
N LEU A 79 5.31 -0.30 -4.47
CA LEU A 79 4.26 0.31 -5.26
C LEU A 79 4.87 0.85 -6.54
N THR A 80 4.21 0.63 -7.67
CA THR A 80 4.59 1.23 -8.95
C THR A 80 3.38 1.92 -9.53
N VAL A 81 3.51 3.20 -9.86
CA VAL A 81 2.43 3.96 -10.50
C VAL A 81 2.65 4.11 -11.99
N THR A 82 1.58 3.96 -12.78
CA THR A 82 1.67 3.89 -14.25
C THR A 82 0.68 4.80 -14.97
N SER A 83 -0.41 5.21 -14.30
CA SER A 83 -1.36 6.18 -14.84
C SER A 83 -2.01 7.03 -13.75
N ASP A 84 -2.61 8.15 -14.15
CA ASP A 84 -3.55 8.89 -13.30
C ASP A 84 -4.89 8.13 -13.17
N LEU A 85 -5.83 8.68 -12.37
CA LEU A 85 -7.17 8.09 -12.18
C LEU A 85 -8.09 8.24 -13.42
N SER A 86 -7.72 9.05 -14.40
CA SER A 86 -8.42 9.18 -15.69
C SER A 86 -7.88 8.20 -16.74
N GLY A 87 -6.83 7.43 -16.41
CA GLY A 87 -6.19 6.44 -17.27
C GLY A 87 -5.11 7.00 -18.19
N ASN A 88 -4.71 8.27 -18.04
CA ASN A 88 -3.59 8.82 -18.80
C ASN A 88 -2.27 8.28 -18.23
N SER A 89 -1.37 7.85 -19.12
CA SER A 89 -0.04 7.40 -18.70
C SER A 89 0.74 8.52 -18.03
N VAL A 90 1.50 8.16 -17.00
CA VAL A 90 2.38 9.06 -16.24
C VAL A 90 3.81 8.54 -16.30
N SER A 91 4.77 9.38 -15.91
CA SER A 91 6.13 8.89 -15.70
C SER A 91 6.10 7.85 -14.59
N GLN A 92 6.50 6.62 -14.92
CA GLN A 92 6.48 5.53 -13.97
C GLN A 92 7.42 5.83 -12.81
N ASN A 93 6.92 5.63 -11.59
CA ASN A 93 7.69 5.79 -10.38
C ASN A 93 7.42 4.61 -9.45
N THR A 94 8.40 4.25 -8.64
CA THR A 94 8.34 3.11 -7.73
C THR A 94 8.80 3.53 -6.34
N ALA A 95 8.06 3.11 -5.31
CA ALA A 95 8.36 3.42 -3.93
C ALA A 95 8.10 2.21 -3.02
N LYS A 96 8.93 2.07 -1.98
CA LYS A 96 8.66 1.14 -0.88
C LYS A 96 7.90 1.88 0.22
N VAL A 97 6.80 1.31 0.67
CA VAL A 97 5.95 1.89 1.72
C VAL A 97 5.77 0.90 2.88
N THR A 98 5.52 1.44 4.07
CA THR A 98 5.14 0.66 5.25
C THR A 98 3.68 0.93 5.61
N VAL A 99 2.88 -0.14 5.76
CA VAL A 99 1.48 -0.01 6.20
C VAL A 99 1.46 0.32 7.69
N ASN A 100 0.92 1.47 8.04
CA ASN A 100 0.80 1.91 9.43
C ASN A 100 -0.64 2.34 9.79
N ASN A 101 -1.56 2.38 8.84
CA ASN A 101 -2.89 2.90 9.11
C ASN A 101 -3.97 2.16 8.30
N LEU A 102 -5.22 2.43 8.63
CA LEU A 102 -6.40 1.91 7.96
C LEU A 102 -7.00 2.99 7.05
N CYS A 103 -7.31 2.63 5.80
CA CYS A 103 -8.30 3.36 5.02
C CYS A 103 -9.65 2.65 5.13
N PRO A 104 -10.61 3.19 5.89
CA PRO A 104 -11.90 2.53 6.13
C PRO A 104 -12.82 2.68 4.92
N ILE A 105 -13.70 1.70 4.69
CA ILE A 105 -14.70 1.76 3.61
C ILE A 105 -15.66 2.93 3.80
N ASP A 106 -16.08 3.15 5.04
CA ASP A 106 -16.99 4.25 5.38
C ASP A 106 -16.30 5.60 5.15
N GLY A 107 -16.99 6.49 4.44
CA GLY A 107 -16.44 7.78 4.02
C GLY A 107 -15.38 7.74 2.90
N ASN A 108 -14.81 6.58 2.55
CA ASN A 108 -13.76 6.47 1.52
C ASN A 108 -14.10 5.39 0.47
N PRO A 109 -14.95 5.71 -0.54
CA PRO A 109 -15.36 4.75 -1.55
C PRO A 109 -14.21 4.08 -2.32
N ILE A 110 -13.08 4.78 -2.50
CA ILE A 110 -11.89 4.23 -3.17
C ILE A 110 -11.24 3.06 -2.40
N CYS A 111 -11.49 2.99 -1.08
CA CYS A 111 -11.00 1.94 -0.19
C CYS A 111 -11.91 0.71 -0.15
N ASN A 112 -13.08 0.77 -0.78
CA ASN A 112 -13.93 -0.39 -1.03
C ASN A 112 -13.42 -1.13 -2.28
N VAL A 113 -12.59 -2.15 -2.07
CA VAL A 113 -11.96 -2.91 -3.17
C VAL A 113 -12.73 -4.20 -3.49
N PRO A 114 -12.82 -4.65 -4.77
CA PRO A 114 -12.36 -3.95 -5.96
C PRO A 114 -13.11 -2.62 -6.16
N ASN A 115 -12.34 -1.54 -6.32
CA ASN A 115 -12.94 -0.20 -6.32
C ASN A 115 -13.43 0.20 -7.72
N GLN A 116 -13.94 1.43 -7.87
CA GLN A 116 -14.43 1.96 -9.14
C GLN A 116 -13.41 1.97 -10.28
N TYR A 117 -12.12 1.82 -9.97
CA TYR A 117 -11.04 1.69 -10.94
C TYR A 117 -10.66 0.24 -11.22
N GLY A 118 -11.32 -0.74 -10.60
CA GLY A 118 -11.03 -2.17 -10.68
C GLY A 118 -9.68 -2.52 -10.07
N ALA A 119 -9.23 -1.81 -9.03
CA ALA A 119 -8.05 -2.17 -8.26
C ALA A 119 -8.44 -3.04 -7.07
N GLU A 120 -7.65 -4.08 -6.82
CA GLU A 120 -7.89 -5.08 -5.77
C GLU A 120 -7.37 -4.62 -4.40
N ILE A 121 -6.61 -3.53 -4.36
CA ILE A 121 -5.97 -2.95 -3.19
C ILE A 121 -5.84 -1.44 -3.37
N HIS A 122 -5.91 -0.70 -2.27
CA HIS A 122 -5.72 0.74 -2.28
C HIS A 122 -4.76 1.17 -1.16
N PHE A 123 -3.87 2.11 -1.48
CA PHE A 123 -2.97 2.74 -0.53
C PHE A 123 -3.20 4.24 -0.52
N ASP A 124 -3.53 4.77 0.64
CA ASP A 124 -3.59 6.20 0.87
C ASP A 124 -2.28 6.63 1.55
N LEU A 125 -1.45 7.38 0.84
CA LEU A 125 -0.05 7.59 1.15
C LEU A 125 0.15 8.88 1.97
N CYS A 126 0.98 8.78 3.00
CA CYS A 126 1.19 9.91 3.90
C CYS A 126 2.13 10.96 3.29
N ILE A 127 1.59 12.13 2.96
CA ILE A 127 2.33 13.30 2.42
C ILE A 127 3.51 13.65 3.34
N ASP A 128 3.27 13.64 4.65
CA ASP A 128 4.25 14.03 5.67
C ASP A 128 5.47 13.09 5.73
N THR A 129 5.40 11.91 5.09
CA THR A 129 6.49 10.92 5.02
C THR A 129 7.13 10.80 3.63
N GLY A 130 6.80 11.72 2.71
CA GLY A 130 7.45 11.81 1.39
C GLY A 130 6.62 11.27 0.22
N ALA A 131 5.32 11.02 0.38
CA ALA A 131 4.45 10.49 -0.68
C ALA A 131 4.43 11.34 -1.96
N SER A 132 4.54 12.68 -1.83
CA SER A 132 4.51 13.60 -2.99
C SER A 132 5.68 13.42 -3.96
N SER A 133 6.75 12.75 -3.55
CA SER A 133 7.83 12.35 -4.44
C SER A 133 7.46 11.16 -5.34
N PHE A 134 6.47 10.36 -4.93
CA PHE A 134 5.96 9.19 -5.66
C PHE A 134 4.80 9.56 -6.59
N LEU A 135 3.77 10.32 -6.12
CA LEU A 135 2.59 10.70 -6.92
C LEU A 135 2.67 12.14 -7.47
N THR A 136 3.64 12.38 -8.35
CA THR A 136 3.95 13.74 -8.86
C THR A 136 2.89 14.38 -9.78
N PHE A 137 1.73 13.74 -10.00
CA PHE A 137 0.70 14.13 -10.96
C PHE A 137 -0.67 14.28 -10.30
N GLY A 138 -0.72 15.12 -9.25
CA GLY A 138 -1.98 15.46 -8.59
C GLY A 138 -2.37 14.50 -7.46
N GLY A 139 -1.41 13.80 -6.87
CA GLY A 139 -1.60 13.07 -5.62
C GLY A 139 -2.47 11.81 -5.70
N ALA A 140 -2.76 11.30 -6.90
CA ALA A 140 -3.51 10.05 -7.05
C ALA A 140 -3.18 9.32 -8.36
N GLY A 141 -3.25 7.99 -8.35
CA GLY A 141 -2.93 7.19 -9.54
C GLY A 141 -3.34 5.72 -9.46
N ILE A 142 -3.03 5.00 -10.53
CA ILE A 142 -3.26 3.57 -10.71
C ILE A 142 -1.93 2.91 -11.07
N GLY A 143 -1.70 1.70 -10.59
CA GLY A 143 -0.59 0.87 -11.01
C GLY A 143 -0.59 -0.49 -10.34
N THR A 144 0.55 -0.91 -9.81
CA THR A 144 0.73 -2.22 -9.18
C THR A 144 1.28 -2.12 -7.78
N ALA A 145 0.93 -3.10 -6.95
CA ALA A 145 1.48 -3.28 -5.62
C ALA A 145 1.94 -4.72 -5.43
N GLN A 146 3.09 -4.88 -4.78
CA GLN A 146 3.64 -6.17 -4.40
C GLN A 146 4.15 -6.09 -2.97
N GLN A 147 3.72 -7.03 -2.12
CA GLN A 147 4.28 -7.11 -0.77
C GLN A 147 5.75 -7.54 -0.88
N VAL A 148 6.61 -6.96 -0.04
CA VAL A 148 8.05 -7.23 -0.03
C VAL A 148 8.54 -7.35 1.41
N SER A 149 9.75 -7.85 1.60
CA SER A 149 10.40 -7.75 2.90
C SER A 149 10.65 -6.28 3.25
N CYS A 150 10.39 -5.90 4.49
CA CYS A 150 11.02 -4.72 5.08
C CYS A 150 12.55 -4.97 5.11
#